data_AF-A0A1Q4YV83-F1
#
_entry.id   AF-A0A1Q4YV83-F1
#
_cell.length_a   1.000
_cell.length_b   1.000
_cell.length_c   1.000
_cell.angle_alpha   90.00
_cell.angle_beta   90.00
_cell.angle_gamma   90.00
#
_symmetry.space_group_name_H-M   'P 1'
#
loop_
_entity.id
_entity.type
_entity.pdbx_description
1 polymer ?
#
loop_
_entity_poly.entity_id
_entity_poly.type
_entity_poly.pdbx_seq_one_letter_code
_entity_poly.pdbx_strand_id
1 'polypeptide(L)'
;MVTMRLHWNDLPTATRDAVAARTGPIRAATTAGKGLNSEIAATLETGAGRVFVKGLRCDHPRVWTQQREVAINPYVAPLAPRLLWRIDDGEWNLLGFEYLDGRPADYSPGSADLALTADAITALAAVRAPVDIELKQIEQRFADYLDNSDDAQLLCGDTLLHTDWTPDNVLIVDGAARVVDWAWPTRGAAWIDAACWVVWLVASGHSPRGAEQWAAKTPGWRIAPARALDVFATAQQRLWHGIAADAPDVTWKRDLADAAARWAAHRLGGQREW
;
A
#
# COMPACT_ATOMS: atom_id res chain seq x y z
N MET A 1 13.98 -10.24 7.58
CA MET A 1 13.49 -11.23 8.56
C MET A 1 11.97 -11.20 8.53
N VAL A 2 11.34 -12.35 8.32
CA VAL A 2 9.89 -12.49 8.52
C VAL A 2 9.67 -12.47 10.03
N THR A 3 8.96 -11.48 10.53
CA THR A 3 8.69 -11.40 11.96
C THR A 3 7.65 -12.44 12.34
N MET A 4 7.91 -13.21 13.40
CA MET A 4 6.95 -14.20 13.91
C MET A 4 5.71 -13.46 14.40
N ARG A 5 4.54 -13.82 13.89
CA ARG A 5 3.29 -13.16 14.25
C ARG A 5 2.83 -13.62 15.63
N LEU A 6 2.71 -12.67 16.54
CA LEU A 6 2.25 -12.89 17.90
C LEU A 6 0.72 -12.83 17.98
N HIS A 7 0.16 -13.68 18.83
CA HIS A 7 -1.24 -13.59 19.20
C HIS A 7 -1.45 -12.52 20.26
N TRP A 8 -2.68 -12.03 20.36
CA TRP A 8 -3.05 -11.03 21.36
C TRP A 8 -2.67 -11.45 22.79
N ASN A 9 -2.89 -12.72 23.13
CA ASN A 9 -2.61 -13.26 24.46
C ASN A 9 -1.12 -13.42 24.77
N ASP A 10 -0.25 -13.32 23.76
CA ASP A 10 1.20 -13.39 23.95
C ASP A 10 1.79 -12.03 24.38
N LEU A 11 1.00 -10.95 24.29
CA LEU A 11 1.44 -9.63 24.75
C LEU A 11 1.51 -9.56 26.28
N PRO A 12 2.49 -8.81 26.84
CA PRO A 12 2.58 -8.55 28.27
C PRO A 12 1.26 -8.03 28.85
N THR A 13 0.92 -8.44 30.06
CA THR A 13 -0.30 -8.01 30.75
C THR A 13 -0.40 -6.50 30.83
N ALA A 14 0.71 -5.81 31.15
CA ALA A 14 0.75 -4.34 31.20
C ALA A 14 0.36 -3.69 29.86
N THR A 15 0.86 -4.22 28.73
CA THR A 15 0.51 -3.75 27.39
C THR A 15 -0.97 -4.01 27.06
N ARG A 16 -1.50 -5.19 27.41
CA ARG A 16 -2.93 -5.51 27.23
C ARG A 16 -3.83 -4.62 28.08
N ASP A 17 -3.43 -4.31 29.31
CA ASP A 17 -4.14 -3.40 30.21
C ASP A 17 -4.12 -1.95 29.68
N ALA A 18 -3.00 -1.50 29.12
CA ALA A 18 -2.89 -0.19 28.47
C ALA A 18 -3.84 -0.06 27.28
N VAL A 19 -4.02 -1.12 26.48
CA VAL A 19 -5.01 -1.16 25.39
C VAL A 19 -6.42 -1.14 25.94
N ALA A 20 -6.73 -1.96 26.96
CA ALA A 20 -8.05 -1.98 27.59
C ALA A 20 -8.43 -0.62 28.20
N ALA A 21 -7.45 0.16 28.68
CA ALA A 21 -7.68 1.54 29.14
C ALA A 21 -8.08 2.50 28.01
N ARG A 22 -7.76 2.19 26.74
CA ARG A 22 -8.12 2.99 25.56
C ARG A 22 -9.46 2.56 24.94
N THR A 23 -9.80 1.28 24.99
CA THR A 23 -10.94 0.70 24.26
C THR A 23 -12.03 0.14 25.15
N GLY A 24 -11.78 0.04 26.47
CA GLY A 24 -12.59 -0.76 27.40
C GLY A 24 -12.19 -2.24 27.40
N PRO A 25 -12.93 -3.10 28.14
CA PRO A 25 -12.61 -4.51 28.24
C PRO A 25 -12.61 -5.22 26.89
N ILE A 26 -11.54 -6.00 26.63
CA ILE A 26 -11.39 -6.84 25.44
C ILE A 26 -12.13 -8.16 25.67
N ARG A 27 -13.16 -8.42 24.87
CA ARG A 27 -14.00 -9.64 24.96
C ARG A 27 -13.44 -10.80 24.17
N ALA A 28 -12.89 -10.51 23.00
CA ALA A 28 -12.25 -11.49 22.12
C ALA A 28 -11.18 -10.80 21.29
N ALA A 29 -10.23 -11.59 20.79
CA ALA A 29 -9.21 -11.12 19.87
C ALA A 29 -8.96 -12.15 18.78
N THR A 30 -8.90 -11.70 17.54
CA THR A 30 -8.62 -12.54 16.37
C THR A 30 -7.37 -12.02 15.67
N THR A 31 -6.30 -12.81 15.66
CA THR A 31 -5.08 -12.49 14.93
C THR A 31 -5.37 -12.54 13.44
N ALA A 32 -5.06 -11.46 12.71
CA ALA A 32 -5.24 -11.46 11.27
C ALA A 32 -4.22 -12.41 10.59
N GLY A 33 -4.63 -13.06 9.50
CA GLY A 33 -3.78 -14.03 8.79
C GLY A 33 -2.80 -13.42 7.79
N LYS A 34 -2.90 -12.11 7.51
CA LYS A 34 -2.14 -11.37 6.49
C LYS A 34 -1.55 -10.06 7.05
N GLY A 35 -0.59 -9.47 6.34
CA GLY A 35 0.08 -8.20 6.70
C GLY A 35 1.26 -8.41 7.66
N LEU A 36 2.42 -8.81 7.12
CA LEU A 36 3.62 -9.20 7.90
C LEU A 36 4.55 -8.02 8.27
N ASN A 37 4.07 -6.79 8.12
CA ASN A 37 4.82 -5.57 8.47
C ASN A 37 4.75 -5.23 9.97
N SER A 38 4.09 -6.07 10.77
CA SER A 38 3.91 -5.91 12.21
C SER A 38 4.08 -7.25 12.94
N GLU A 39 4.59 -7.23 14.17
CA GLU A 39 4.74 -8.45 14.99
C GLU A 39 3.39 -8.87 15.55
N ILE A 40 2.51 -7.91 15.83
CA ILE A 40 1.10 -8.16 16.08
C ILE A 40 0.24 -7.41 15.07
N ALA A 41 -0.80 -8.09 14.58
CA ALA A 41 -1.94 -7.45 13.94
C ALA A 41 -3.20 -8.29 14.19
N ALA A 42 -4.17 -7.72 14.90
CA ALA A 42 -5.34 -8.41 15.42
C ALA A 42 -6.58 -7.49 15.46
N THR A 43 -7.75 -8.09 15.27
CA THR A 43 -9.04 -7.45 15.55
C THR A 43 -9.42 -7.72 16.99
N LEU A 44 -9.74 -6.67 17.74
CA LEU A 44 -10.22 -6.76 19.12
C LEU A 44 -11.72 -6.47 19.16
N GLU A 45 -12.47 -7.33 19.83
CA GLU A 45 -13.89 -7.11 20.14
C GLU A 45 -14.04 -6.46 21.50
N THR A 46 -14.75 -5.33 21.56
CA THR A 46 -14.93 -4.54 22.78
C THR A 46 -16.41 -4.20 23.00
N GLY A 47 -16.74 -3.62 24.15
CA GLY A 47 -18.09 -3.12 24.41
C GLY A 47 -18.55 -1.99 23.48
N ALA A 48 -17.61 -1.26 22.89
CA ALA A 48 -17.87 -0.11 22.00
C ALA A 48 -17.76 -0.44 20.50
N GLY A 49 -17.48 -1.71 20.15
CA GLY A 49 -17.29 -2.16 18.77
C GLY A 49 -15.94 -2.82 18.52
N ARG A 50 -15.64 -3.09 17.25
CA ARG A 50 -14.38 -3.70 16.82
C ARG A 50 -13.29 -2.63 16.62
N VAL A 51 -12.06 -2.97 17.00
CA VAL A 51 -10.86 -2.15 16.79
C VAL A 51 -9.80 -3.02 16.14
N PHE A 52 -9.12 -2.51 15.12
CA PHE A 52 -7.94 -3.17 14.57
C PHE A 52 -6.69 -2.66 15.26
N VAL A 53 -5.87 -3.55 15.79
CA VAL A 53 -4.62 -3.22 16.48
C VAL A 53 -3.46 -3.82 15.72
N LYS A 54 -2.43 -3.02 15.46
CA LYS A 54 -1.14 -3.50 14.97
C LYS A 54 0.00 -2.89 15.76
N GLY A 55 1.15 -3.56 15.74
CA GLY A 55 2.27 -3.11 16.54
C GLY A 55 3.58 -3.84 16.31
N LEU A 56 4.63 -3.20 16.81
CA LEU A 56 6.00 -3.67 16.85
C LEU A 56 6.56 -3.42 18.25
N ARG A 57 7.55 -4.21 18.68
CA ARG A 57 8.36 -3.85 19.85
C ARG A 57 9.08 -2.52 19.60
N CYS A 58 9.30 -1.75 20.65
CA CYS A 58 9.93 -0.43 20.57
C CYS A 58 11.39 -0.48 20.09
N ASP A 59 12.08 -1.59 20.32
CA ASP A 59 13.45 -1.84 19.84
C ASP A 59 13.52 -2.41 18.40
N HIS A 60 12.36 -2.66 17.78
CA HIS A 60 12.32 -3.20 16.42
C HIS A 60 12.87 -2.16 15.41
N PRO A 61 13.81 -2.52 14.51
CA PRO A 61 14.45 -1.58 13.57
C PRO A 61 13.51 -0.82 12.63
N ARG A 62 12.27 -1.29 12.50
CA ARG A 62 11.22 -0.67 11.67
C ARG A 62 10.16 0.07 12.47
N VAL A 63 10.29 0.27 13.78
CA VAL A 63 9.28 1.01 14.58
C VAL A 63 9.01 2.41 14.02
N TRP A 64 10.00 3.03 13.37
CA TRP A 64 9.85 4.31 12.69
C TRP A 64 8.79 4.31 11.58
N THR A 65 8.48 3.16 10.95
CA THR A 65 7.43 3.09 9.91
C THR A 65 6.05 3.32 10.52
N GLN A 66 5.80 2.84 11.75
CA GLN A 66 4.56 3.12 12.48
C GLN A 66 4.43 4.60 12.84
N GLN A 67 5.53 5.26 13.18
CA GLN A 67 5.52 6.70 13.44
C GLN A 67 5.15 7.50 12.19
N ARG A 68 5.65 7.10 11.02
CA ARG A 68 5.27 7.72 9.74
C ARG A 68 3.79 7.51 9.43
N GLU A 69 3.27 6.29 9.64
CA GLU A 69 1.85 5.99 9.44
C GLU A 69 0.94 6.83 10.34
N VAL A 70 1.33 7.05 11.60
CA VAL A 70 0.63 7.98 12.50
C VAL A 70 0.67 9.41 11.94
N ALA A 71 1.84 9.87 11.50
CA ALA A 71 2.03 11.25 11.04
C ALA A 71 1.24 11.56 9.76
N ILE A 72 1.12 10.60 8.84
CA ILE A 72 0.35 10.77 7.60
C ILE A 72 -1.16 10.56 7.79
N ASN A 73 -1.61 9.85 8.83
CA ASN A 73 -3.01 9.45 8.98
C ASN A 73 -4.01 10.62 8.85
N PRO A 74 -3.78 11.81 9.45
CA PRO A 74 -4.67 12.96 9.29
C PRO A 74 -4.85 13.41 7.83
N TYR A 75 -3.83 13.24 6.99
CA TYR A 75 -3.83 13.64 5.58
C TYR A 75 -4.57 12.63 4.69
N VAL A 76 -4.67 11.37 5.12
CA VAL A 76 -5.28 10.27 4.35
C VAL A 76 -6.52 9.68 5.01
N ALA A 77 -6.97 10.18 6.16
CA ALA A 77 -8.10 9.64 6.91
C ALA A 77 -9.40 9.44 6.10
N PRO A 78 -9.72 10.24 5.05
CA PRO A 78 -10.85 9.93 4.19
C PRO A 78 -10.72 8.60 3.42
N LEU A 79 -9.49 8.16 3.16
CA LEU A 79 -9.16 6.93 2.42
C LEU A 79 -8.67 5.81 3.32
N ALA A 80 -7.96 6.13 4.40
CA ALA A 80 -7.35 5.17 5.33
C ALA A 80 -8.22 4.94 6.57
N PRO A 81 -8.07 3.81 7.29
CA PRO A 81 -8.67 3.66 8.61
C PRO A 81 -8.22 4.81 9.52
N ARG A 82 -9.17 5.44 10.21
CA ARG A 82 -8.87 6.45 11.21
C ARG A 82 -8.08 5.86 12.37
N LEU A 83 -6.96 6.49 12.71
CA LEU A 83 -6.22 6.18 13.93
C LEU A 83 -7.05 6.63 15.15
N LEU A 84 -7.29 5.71 16.08
CA LEU A 84 -8.03 5.95 17.31
C LEU A 84 -7.10 6.32 18.47
N TRP A 85 -5.97 5.62 18.57
CA TRP A 85 -5.00 5.81 19.65
C TRP A 85 -3.65 5.21 19.27
N ARG A 86 -2.63 5.66 19.99
CA ARG A 86 -1.28 5.09 20.00
C ARG A 86 -0.90 4.75 21.44
N ILE A 87 -0.21 3.63 21.61
CA ILE A 87 0.46 3.24 22.85
C ILE A 87 1.95 3.12 22.56
N ASP A 88 2.74 3.62 23.50
CA ASP A 88 4.19 3.48 23.55
C ASP A 88 4.53 3.32 25.04
N ASP A 89 4.68 2.07 25.48
CA ASP A 89 4.88 1.72 26.91
C ASP A 89 6.34 1.42 27.25
N GLY A 90 7.26 1.67 26.31
CA GLY A 90 8.69 1.37 26.42
C GLY A 90 9.06 -0.05 25.96
N GLU A 91 8.11 -0.98 25.88
CA GLU A 91 8.31 -2.31 25.29
C GLU A 91 7.62 -2.44 23.92
N TRP A 92 6.40 -1.93 23.81
CA TRP A 92 5.54 -2.05 22.64
C TRP A 92 5.08 -0.69 22.11
N ASN A 93 5.14 -0.57 20.80
CA ASN A 93 4.52 0.51 20.04
C ASN A 93 3.30 -0.05 19.30
N LEU A 94 2.09 0.26 19.81
CA LEU A 94 0.83 -0.22 19.26
C LEU A 94 0.01 0.93 18.68
N LEU A 95 -0.58 0.69 17.52
CA LEU A 95 -1.53 1.56 16.86
C LEU A 95 -2.91 0.90 16.84
N GLY A 96 -3.91 1.62 17.34
CA GLY A 96 -5.31 1.21 17.27
C GLY A 96 -6.05 2.02 16.21
N PHE A 97 -6.66 1.32 15.26
CA PHE A 97 -7.43 1.89 14.16
C PHE A 97 -8.89 1.51 14.27
N GLU A 98 -9.76 2.32 13.67
CA GLU A 98 -11.12 1.88 13.40
C GLU A 98 -11.10 0.55 12.63
N TYR A 99 -12.03 -0.33 12.94
CA TYR A 99 -12.17 -1.56 12.19
C TYR A 99 -12.96 -1.29 10.90
N LEU A 100 -12.39 -1.67 9.77
CA LEU A 100 -13.07 -1.62 8.48
C LEU A 100 -13.73 -2.97 8.19
N ASP A 101 -15.06 -3.00 8.15
CA ASP A 101 -15.84 -4.19 7.81
C ASP A 101 -16.01 -4.30 6.29
N GLY A 102 -14.88 -4.45 5.61
CA GLY A 102 -14.81 -4.50 4.15
C GLY A 102 -14.18 -5.79 3.65
N ARG A 103 -14.44 -6.09 2.38
CA ARG A 103 -13.76 -7.17 1.64
C ARG A 103 -12.63 -6.61 0.79
N PRO A 104 -11.56 -7.38 0.50
CA PRO A 104 -10.59 -7.01 -0.52
C PRO A 104 -11.25 -6.68 -1.86
N ALA A 105 -10.66 -5.75 -2.60
CA ALA A 105 -11.11 -5.36 -3.93
C ALA A 105 -10.90 -6.50 -4.94
N ASP A 106 -11.88 -6.71 -5.81
CA ASP A 106 -11.75 -7.61 -6.96
C ASP A 106 -11.33 -6.81 -8.20
N TYR A 107 -10.15 -7.12 -8.73
CA TYR A 107 -9.59 -6.47 -9.91
C TYR A 107 -9.86 -7.23 -11.22
N SER A 108 -10.66 -8.30 -11.19
CA SER A 108 -11.04 -9.03 -12.39
C SER A 108 -11.73 -8.12 -13.43
N PRO A 109 -11.55 -8.38 -14.74
CA PRO A 109 -12.26 -7.64 -15.78
C PRO A 109 -13.78 -7.66 -15.58
N GLY A 110 -14.39 -6.47 -15.55
CA GLY A 110 -15.84 -6.32 -15.37
C GLY A 110 -16.28 -6.10 -13.91
N SER A 111 -15.37 -6.22 -12.94
CA SER A 111 -15.66 -5.90 -11.53
C SER A 111 -16.05 -4.42 -11.37
N ALA A 112 -17.06 -4.19 -10.53
CA ALA A 112 -17.49 -2.84 -10.14
C ALA A 112 -16.45 -2.13 -9.24
N ASP A 113 -15.58 -2.89 -8.56
CA ASP A 113 -14.59 -2.36 -7.63
C ASP A 113 -13.51 -1.55 -8.34
N LEU A 114 -13.32 -1.75 -9.65
CA LEU A 114 -12.36 -1.01 -10.46
C LEU A 114 -12.69 0.49 -10.49
N ALA A 115 -13.98 0.85 -10.53
CA ALA A 115 -14.40 2.25 -10.46
C ALA A 115 -14.09 2.84 -9.07
N LEU A 116 -14.44 2.11 -8.02
CA LEU A 116 -14.19 2.53 -6.63
C LEU A 116 -12.68 2.70 -6.34
N THR A 117 -11.86 1.83 -6.90
CA THR A 117 -10.40 1.89 -6.77
C THR A 117 -9.83 3.09 -7.54
N ALA A 118 -10.31 3.35 -8.76
CA ALA A 118 -9.93 4.53 -9.52
C ALA A 118 -10.32 5.85 -8.81
N ASP A 119 -11.46 5.87 -8.13
CA ASP A 119 -11.90 7.00 -7.31
C ASP A 119 -10.98 7.20 -6.10
N ALA A 120 -10.59 6.12 -5.41
CA ALA A 120 -9.62 6.19 -4.30
C ALA A 120 -8.24 6.67 -4.76
N ILE A 121 -7.72 6.17 -5.90
CA ILE A 121 -6.47 6.67 -6.49
C ILE A 121 -6.59 8.15 -6.84
N THR A 122 -7.72 8.58 -7.41
CA THR A 122 -7.96 9.97 -7.77
C THR A 122 -8.01 10.87 -6.53
N ALA A 123 -8.66 10.43 -5.46
CA ALA A 123 -8.70 11.15 -4.20
C ALA A 123 -7.30 11.25 -3.56
N LEU A 124 -6.51 10.18 -3.60
CA LEU A 124 -5.14 10.20 -3.06
C LEU A 124 -4.23 11.12 -3.88
N ALA A 125 -4.36 11.11 -5.20
CA ALA A 125 -3.58 11.96 -6.10
C ALA A 125 -3.76 13.47 -5.83
N ALA A 126 -4.84 13.86 -5.15
CA ALA A 126 -5.09 15.24 -4.71
C ALA A 126 -4.40 15.60 -3.39
N VAL A 127 -3.87 14.63 -2.65
CA VAL A 127 -3.18 14.85 -1.38
C VAL A 127 -1.72 15.19 -1.64
N ARG A 128 -1.32 16.42 -1.31
CA ARG A 128 0.10 16.80 -1.32
C ARG A 128 0.85 16.10 -0.18
N ALA A 129 2.05 15.64 -0.48
CA ALA A 129 2.96 15.09 0.50
C ALA A 129 3.34 16.19 1.53
N PRO A 130 3.09 15.98 2.83
CA PRO A 130 3.42 16.95 3.88
C PRO A 130 4.92 17.26 3.90
N VAL A 131 5.28 18.55 3.94
CA VAL A 131 6.67 19.04 3.82
C VAL A 131 7.51 18.78 5.06
N ASP A 132 6.84 18.65 6.19
CA ASP A 132 7.33 18.50 7.55
C ASP A 132 7.40 17.03 8.00
N ILE A 133 6.98 16.10 7.13
CA ILE A 133 7.11 14.65 7.36
C ILE A 133 8.18 14.09 6.44
N GLU A 134 9.17 13.42 7.02
CA GLU A 134 10.18 12.70 6.26
C GLU A 134 9.55 11.47 5.57
N LEU A 135 9.37 11.56 4.26
CA LEU A 135 8.87 10.50 3.41
C LEU A 135 9.99 9.95 2.53
N LYS A 136 9.90 8.67 2.18
CA LYS A 136 10.77 8.11 1.14
C LYS A 136 10.50 8.85 -0.16
N GLN A 137 11.55 9.25 -0.87
CA GLN A 137 11.41 9.85 -2.19
C GLN A 137 11.32 8.77 -3.25
N ILE A 138 10.51 8.99 -4.27
CA ILE A 138 10.28 8.00 -5.32
C ILE A 138 11.55 7.70 -6.12
N GLU A 139 12.37 8.70 -6.39
CA GLU A 139 13.65 8.55 -7.07
C GLU A 139 14.60 7.64 -6.28
N GLN A 140 14.58 7.73 -4.95
CA GLN A 140 15.37 6.86 -4.07
C GLN A 140 14.78 5.45 -4.01
N ARG A 141 13.45 5.31 -4.14
CA ARG A 141 12.79 4.01 -4.15
C ARG A 141 13.11 3.22 -5.40
N PHE A 142 13.20 3.89 -6.54
CA PHE A 142 13.38 3.23 -7.83
C PHE A 142 14.80 3.29 -8.39
N ALA A 143 15.74 3.97 -7.70
CA ALA A 143 17.12 4.17 -8.16
C ALA A 143 17.78 2.89 -8.72
N ASP A 144 17.70 1.77 -8.00
CA ASP A 144 18.35 0.50 -8.39
C ASP A 144 17.68 -0.19 -9.60
N TYR A 145 16.53 0.32 -10.05
CA TYR A 145 15.77 -0.23 -11.17
C TYR A 145 15.82 0.65 -12.43
N LEU A 146 16.49 1.80 -12.40
CA LEU A 146 16.60 2.73 -13.52
C LEU A 146 17.92 2.50 -14.28
N ASP A 147 17.87 2.60 -15.62
CA ASP A 147 19.08 2.52 -16.46
C ASP A 147 19.93 3.78 -16.37
N ASN A 148 19.26 4.92 -16.35
CA ASN A 148 19.87 6.23 -16.22
C ASN A 148 19.36 6.89 -14.95
N SER A 149 20.28 7.29 -14.07
CA SER A 149 19.95 8.03 -12.85
C SER A 149 19.20 9.33 -13.12
N ASP A 150 19.42 9.96 -14.28
CA ASP A 150 18.75 11.21 -14.66
C ASP A 150 17.25 10.99 -14.93
N ASP A 151 16.85 9.79 -15.36
CA ASP A 151 15.43 9.47 -15.57
C ASP A 151 14.64 9.44 -14.25
N ALA A 152 15.31 9.36 -13.09
CA ALA A 152 14.66 9.40 -11.80
C ALA A 152 13.90 10.72 -11.57
N GLN A 153 14.38 11.82 -12.17
CA GLN A 153 13.71 13.13 -12.12
C GLN A 153 12.32 13.11 -12.76
N LEU A 154 12.06 12.20 -13.71
CA LEU A 154 10.76 12.05 -14.35
C LEU A 154 9.69 11.50 -13.41
N LEU A 155 10.12 10.86 -12.31
CA LEU A 155 9.24 10.26 -11.31
C LEU A 155 8.91 11.24 -10.18
N CYS A 156 9.74 12.28 -9.99
CA CYS A 156 9.61 13.23 -8.90
C CYS A 156 8.29 14.02 -8.97
N GLY A 157 7.79 14.40 -7.79
CA GLY A 157 6.58 15.20 -7.64
C GLY A 157 6.30 15.49 -6.17
N ASP A 158 5.21 16.19 -5.90
CA ASP A 158 4.83 16.64 -4.55
C ASP A 158 3.59 15.93 -3.99
N THR A 159 3.17 14.82 -4.60
CA THR A 159 2.00 14.03 -4.20
C THR A 159 2.39 12.97 -3.16
N LEU A 160 1.49 12.71 -2.22
CA LEU A 160 1.59 11.59 -1.29
C LEU A 160 1.13 10.30 -2.00
N LEU A 161 2.01 9.30 -2.05
CA LEU A 161 1.78 8.04 -2.76
C LEU A 161 1.67 6.87 -1.79
N HIS A 162 0.74 5.95 -2.08
CA HIS A 162 0.63 4.67 -1.38
C HIS A 162 1.63 3.65 -1.91
N THR A 163 1.78 3.59 -3.24
CA THR A 163 2.63 2.72 -4.06
C THR A 163 2.36 1.22 -4.02
N ASP A 164 1.59 0.74 -3.05
CA ASP A 164 1.22 -0.66 -2.93
C ASP A 164 -0.30 -0.87 -3.09
N TRP A 165 -0.75 -1.04 -4.32
CA TRP A 165 -2.16 -1.25 -4.65
C TRP A 165 -2.54 -2.74 -4.71
N THR A 166 -1.86 -3.58 -3.93
CA THR A 166 -2.25 -4.98 -3.74
C THR A 166 -3.74 -5.09 -3.39
N PRO A 167 -4.52 -6.01 -3.98
CA PRO A 167 -5.95 -6.16 -3.70
C PRO A 167 -6.28 -6.29 -2.19
N ASP A 168 -5.43 -6.96 -1.42
CA ASP A 168 -5.58 -7.13 0.03
C ASP A 168 -5.43 -5.82 0.83
N ASN A 169 -4.79 -4.79 0.26
CA ASN A 169 -4.63 -3.48 0.88
C ASN A 169 -5.77 -2.51 0.51
N VAL A 170 -6.66 -2.89 -0.40
CA VAL A 170 -7.82 -2.08 -0.82
C VAL A 170 -9.09 -2.77 -0.38
N LEU A 171 -9.75 -2.23 0.62
CA LEU A 171 -10.99 -2.76 1.19
C LEU A 171 -12.20 -2.00 0.65
N ILE A 172 -13.18 -2.72 0.12
CA ILE A 172 -14.47 -2.15 -0.26
C ILE A 172 -15.37 -2.16 0.96
N VAL A 173 -15.69 -0.96 1.45
CA VAL A 173 -16.53 -0.70 2.63
C VAL A 173 -17.63 0.26 2.22
N ASP A 174 -18.89 -0.12 2.43
CA ASP A 174 -20.06 0.73 2.15
C ASP A 174 -20.07 1.37 0.75
N GLY A 175 -19.58 0.62 -0.26
CA GLY A 175 -19.53 1.09 -1.65
C GLY A 175 -18.38 2.06 -1.97
N ALA A 176 -17.36 2.15 -1.11
CA ALA A 176 -16.15 2.93 -1.35
C ALA A 176 -14.88 2.10 -1.11
N ALA A 177 -13.82 2.39 -1.85
CA ALA A 177 -12.50 1.80 -1.61
C ALA A 177 -11.77 2.55 -0.49
N ARG A 178 -11.29 1.81 0.51
CA ARG A 178 -10.48 2.27 1.63
C ARG A 178 -9.12 1.58 1.58
N VAL A 179 -8.04 2.31 1.82
CA VAL A 179 -6.66 1.83 1.64
C VAL A 179 -6.00 1.63 3.00
N VAL A 180 -5.49 0.43 3.25
CA VAL A 180 -4.77 0.06 4.47
C VAL A 180 -3.28 -0.16 4.19
N ASP A 181 -2.49 -0.28 5.26
CA ASP A 181 -1.04 -0.49 5.23
C ASP A 181 -0.21 0.69 4.69
N TRP A 182 -0.31 1.82 5.38
CA TRP A 182 0.47 3.02 5.08
C TRP A 182 1.86 3.00 5.72
N ALA A 183 2.54 1.85 5.73
CA ALA A 183 3.86 1.70 6.34
C ALA A 183 4.97 2.40 5.54
N TRP A 184 4.81 2.53 4.22
CA TRP A 184 5.84 3.09 3.32
C TRP A 184 5.32 4.19 2.39
N PRO A 185 4.68 5.25 2.93
CA PRO A 185 4.25 6.39 2.14
C PRO A 185 5.45 7.02 1.43
N THR A 186 5.23 7.49 0.22
CA THR A 186 6.30 8.03 -0.62
C THR A 186 5.87 9.33 -1.26
N ARG A 187 6.84 10.23 -1.45
CA ARG A 187 6.65 11.46 -2.21
C ARG A 187 7.02 11.21 -3.67
N GLY A 188 6.17 11.61 -4.61
CA GLY A 188 6.43 11.46 -6.05
C GLY A 188 5.33 12.06 -6.92
N ALA A 189 5.39 11.77 -8.23
CA ALA A 189 4.40 12.24 -9.18
C ALA A 189 3.03 11.56 -9.03
N ALA A 190 1.95 12.33 -9.17
CA ALA A 190 0.56 11.90 -8.94
C ALA A 190 0.08 10.71 -9.79
N TRP A 191 0.75 10.40 -10.90
CA TRP A 191 0.37 9.30 -11.79
C TRP A 191 0.90 7.93 -11.35
N ILE A 192 1.83 7.90 -10.39
CA ILE A 192 2.57 6.69 -10.03
C ILE A 192 1.69 5.64 -9.38
N ASP A 193 0.73 6.04 -8.54
CA ASP A 193 -0.19 5.09 -7.92
C ASP A 193 -1.08 4.37 -8.96
N ALA A 194 -1.56 5.10 -9.97
CA ALA A 194 -2.27 4.51 -11.09
C ALA A 194 -1.36 3.56 -11.90
N ALA A 195 -0.07 3.88 -12.04
CA ALA A 195 0.91 3.02 -12.71
C ALA A 195 1.26 1.75 -11.93
N CYS A 196 1.37 1.83 -10.60
CA CYS A 196 1.47 0.66 -9.74
C CYS A 196 0.24 -0.25 -9.91
N TRP A 197 -0.95 0.34 -9.98
CA TRP A 197 -2.20 -0.40 -10.14
C TRP A 197 -2.31 -1.13 -11.49
N VAL A 198 -1.75 -0.59 -12.59
CA VAL A 198 -1.72 -1.26 -13.90
C VAL A 198 -1.13 -2.67 -13.82
N VAL A 199 -0.04 -2.85 -13.08
CA VAL A 199 0.61 -4.17 -12.94
C VAL A 199 -0.35 -5.18 -12.28
N TRP A 200 -1.07 -4.75 -11.23
CA TRP A 200 -2.07 -5.57 -10.57
C TRP A 200 -3.24 -5.92 -11.48
N LEU A 201 -3.75 -4.96 -12.27
CA LEU A 201 -4.81 -5.24 -13.26
C LEU A 201 -4.36 -6.26 -14.30
N VAL A 202 -3.14 -6.15 -14.82
CA VAL A 202 -2.60 -7.11 -15.80
C VAL A 202 -2.43 -8.50 -15.18
N ALA A 203 -2.03 -8.58 -13.91
CA ALA A 203 -1.98 -9.83 -13.15
C ALA A 203 -3.38 -10.42 -12.90
N SER A 204 -4.40 -9.58 -12.73
CA SER A 204 -5.80 -9.99 -12.56
C SER A 204 -6.53 -10.32 -13.87
N GLY A 205 -5.83 -10.37 -15.01
CA GLY A 205 -6.36 -10.85 -16.28
C GLY A 205 -6.69 -9.76 -17.31
N HIS A 206 -6.41 -8.49 -17.03
CA HIS A 206 -6.54 -7.44 -18.05
C HIS A 206 -5.42 -7.54 -19.09
N SER A 207 -5.70 -7.08 -20.32
CA SER A 207 -4.62 -6.74 -21.25
C SER A 207 -3.89 -5.47 -20.77
N PRO A 208 -2.60 -5.27 -21.09
CA PRO A 208 -1.90 -4.02 -20.77
C PRO A 208 -2.67 -2.77 -21.20
N ARG A 209 -3.22 -2.77 -22.43
CA ARG A 209 -4.05 -1.67 -22.94
C ARG A 209 -5.31 -1.46 -22.09
N GLY A 210 -6.01 -2.53 -21.71
CA GLY A 210 -7.21 -2.44 -20.86
C GLY A 210 -6.90 -1.92 -19.46
N ALA A 211 -5.75 -2.31 -18.89
CA ALA A 211 -5.28 -1.80 -17.62
C ALA A 211 -4.94 -0.29 -17.69
N GLU A 212 -4.25 0.17 -18.75
CA GLU A 212 -4.01 1.61 -18.95
C GLU A 212 -5.28 2.41 -19.15
N GLN A 213 -6.32 1.85 -19.78
CA GLN A 213 -7.62 2.51 -19.91
C GLN A 213 -8.29 2.74 -18.55
N TRP A 214 -8.09 1.85 -17.57
CA TRP A 214 -8.51 2.07 -16.19
C TRP A 214 -7.67 3.13 -15.50
N ALA A 215 -6.34 3.06 -15.62
CA ALA A 215 -5.44 4.07 -15.06
C ALA A 215 -5.75 5.48 -15.61
N ALA A 216 -6.08 5.59 -16.90
CA ALA A 216 -6.44 6.84 -17.57
C ALA A 216 -7.73 7.50 -17.07
N LYS A 217 -8.55 6.80 -16.28
CA LYS A 217 -9.68 7.42 -15.57
C LYS A 217 -9.22 8.36 -14.48
N THR A 218 -7.99 8.19 -13.97
CA THR A 218 -7.40 9.11 -13.00
C THR A 218 -6.81 10.35 -13.70
N PRO A 219 -6.99 11.58 -13.14
CA PRO A 219 -6.43 12.79 -13.74
C PRO A 219 -4.90 12.78 -13.85
N GLY A 220 -4.20 12.26 -12.83
CA GLY A 220 -2.74 12.22 -12.80
C GLY A 220 -2.15 11.46 -13.97
N TRP A 221 -2.70 10.28 -14.31
CA TRP A 221 -2.25 9.48 -15.44
C TRP A 221 -2.30 10.23 -16.77
N ARG A 222 -3.36 11.00 -17.02
CA ARG A 222 -3.58 11.71 -18.30
C ARG A 222 -2.53 12.78 -18.60
N ILE A 223 -1.86 13.29 -17.57
CA ILE A 223 -0.80 14.29 -17.71
C ILE A 223 0.62 13.70 -17.60
N ALA A 224 0.73 12.37 -17.40
CA ALA A 224 2.02 11.71 -17.29
C ALA A 224 2.78 11.76 -18.62
N PRO A 225 4.04 12.20 -18.65
CA PRO A 225 4.85 12.14 -19.86
C PRO A 225 5.00 10.69 -20.33
N ALA A 226 4.82 10.44 -21.63
CA ALA A 226 4.89 9.09 -22.18
C ALA A 226 6.22 8.39 -21.82
N ARG A 227 7.35 9.11 -21.95
CA ARG A 227 8.68 8.62 -21.53
C ARG A 227 8.74 8.25 -20.05
N ALA A 228 8.09 9.01 -19.16
CA ALA A 228 8.10 8.71 -17.73
C ALA A 228 7.35 7.39 -17.42
N LEU A 229 6.23 7.14 -18.12
CA LEU A 229 5.51 5.88 -18.05
C LEU A 229 6.35 4.71 -18.58
N ASP A 230 7.11 4.89 -19.66
CA ASP A 230 7.96 3.83 -20.24
C ASP A 230 9.12 3.46 -19.30
N VAL A 231 9.76 4.48 -18.73
CA VAL A 231 10.80 4.33 -17.69
C VAL A 231 10.23 3.59 -16.49
N PHE A 232 9.07 4.01 -15.99
CA PHE A 232 8.46 3.40 -14.82
C PHE A 232 7.99 1.97 -15.08
N ALA A 233 7.45 1.66 -16.26
CA ALA A 233 7.09 0.29 -16.63
C ALA A 233 8.31 -0.64 -16.65
N THR A 234 9.43 -0.15 -17.16
CA THR A 234 10.72 -0.88 -17.16
C THR A 234 11.23 -1.09 -15.72
N ALA A 235 11.15 -0.06 -14.88
CA ALA A 235 11.53 -0.15 -13.48
C ALA A 235 10.65 -1.16 -12.71
N GLN A 236 9.33 -1.16 -12.93
CA GLN A 236 8.40 -2.12 -12.35
C GLN A 236 8.69 -3.56 -12.79
N GLN A 237 9.01 -3.78 -14.07
CA GLN A 237 9.45 -5.09 -14.56
C GLN A 237 10.64 -5.60 -13.75
N ARG A 238 11.67 -4.77 -13.56
CA ARG A 238 12.89 -5.16 -12.84
C ARG A 238 12.64 -5.43 -11.36
N LEU A 239 11.87 -4.55 -10.72
CA LEU A 239 11.45 -4.72 -9.34
C LEU A 239 10.76 -6.07 -9.13
N TRP A 240 9.72 -6.36 -9.93
CA TRP A 240 8.96 -7.60 -9.77
C TRP A 240 9.74 -8.84 -10.19
N HIS A 241 10.60 -8.75 -11.20
CA HIS A 241 11.52 -9.83 -11.56
C HIS A 241 12.47 -10.17 -10.39
N GLY A 242 13.06 -9.17 -9.73
CA GLY A 242 13.89 -9.38 -8.54
C GLY A 242 13.11 -10.02 -7.38
N ILE A 243 11.92 -9.50 -7.08
CA ILE A 243 11.04 -10.04 -6.02
C ILE A 243 10.67 -11.51 -6.29
N ALA A 244 10.39 -11.87 -7.55
CA ALA A 244 10.08 -13.23 -7.93
C ALA A 244 11.33 -14.15 -7.88
N ALA A 245 12.50 -13.64 -8.28
CA ALA A 245 13.76 -14.38 -8.22
C ALA A 245 14.17 -14.72 -6.77
N ASP A 246 13.91 -13.83 -5.82
CA ASP A 246 14.18 -14.05 -4.39
C ASP A 246 13.24 -15.08 -3.74
N ALA A 247 12.11 -15.40 -4.39
CA ALA A 247 11.11 -16.32 -3.87
C ALA A 247 10.45 -17.13 -5.00
N PRO A 248 11.23 -17.99 -5.69
CA PRO A 248 10.82 -18.60 -6.95
C PRO A 248 9.63 -19.56 -6.80
N ASP A 249 9.35 -20.07 -5.60
CA ASP A 249 8.24 -20.99 -5.34
C ASP A 249 6.89 -20.27 -5.10
N VAL A 250 6.89 -18.95 -4.93
CA VAL A 250 5.68 -18.18 -4.62
C VAL A 250 4.96 -17.74 -5.89
N THR A 251 3.88 -18.45 -6.24
CA THR A 251 3.14 -18.27 -7.51
C THR A 251 2.72 -16.83 -7.79
N TRP A 252 2.07 -16.16 -6.83
CA TRP A 252 1.57 -14.80 -7.07
C TRP A 252 2.70 -13.80 -7.39
N LYS A 253 3.92 -14.00 -6.88
CA LYS A 253 5.07 -13.14 -7.22
C LYS A 253 5.52 -13.33 -8.66
N ARG A 254 5.51 -14.57 -9.15
CA ARG A 254 5.81 -14.89 -10.55
C ARG A 254 4.75 -14.29 -11.48
N ASP A 255 3.48 -14.42 -11.13
CA ASP A 255 2.36 -13.85 -11.91
C ASP A 255 2.49 -12.31 -12.02
N LEU A 256 2.92 -11.65 -10.95
CA LEU A 256 3.17 -10.20 -10.95
C LEU A 256 4.40 -9.82 -11.78
N ALA A 257 5.48 -10.61 -11.75
CA ALA A 257 6.64 -10.40 -12.62
C ALA A 257 6.27 -10.53 -14.10
N ASP A 258 5.49 -11.55 -14.46
CA ASP A 258 4.99 -11.76 -15.82
C ASP A 258 4.05 -10.63 -16.26
N ALA A 259 3.19 -10.15 -15.35
CA ALA A 259 2.33 -8.99 -15.61
C ALA A 259 3.13 -7.71 -15.86
N ALA A 260 4.13 -7.43 -15.04
CA ALA A 260 5.01 -6.28 -15.19
C ALA A 260 5.80 -6.35 -16.52
N ALA A 261 6.30 -7.54 -16.88
CA ALA A 261 6.97 -7.77 -18.16
C ALA A 261 6.04 -7.55 -19.36
N ARG A 262 4.81 -8.04 -19.31
CA ARG A 262 3.80 -7.80 -20.37
C ARG A 262 3.48 -6.31 -20.51
N TRP A 263 3.37 -5.58 -19.41
CA TRP A 263 3.11 -4.14 -19.48
C TRP A 263 4.32 -3.37 -20.06
N ALA A 264 5.54 -3.65 -19.59
CA ALA A 264 6.75 -3.03 -20.15
C ALA A 264 6.90 -3.33 -21.65
N ALA A 265 6.66 -4.58 -22.08
CA ALA A 265 6.69 -4.96 -23.48
C ALA A 265 5.62 -4.22 -24.32
N HIS A 266 4.43 -4.00 -23.77
CA HIS A 266 3.39 -3.20 -24.44
C HIS A 266 3.83 -1.75 -24.69
N ARG A 267 4.41 -1.10 -23.66
CA ARG A 267 4.92 0.27 -23.74
C ARG A 267 6.04 0.42 -24.77
N LEU A 268 7.03 -0.48 -24.72
CA LEU A 268 8.22 -0.44 -25.58
C LEU A 268 7.95 -1.00 -27.00
N GLY A 269 6.94 -1.87 -27.14
CA GLY A 269 6.51 -2.42 -28.43
C GLY A 269 5.75 -1.42 -29.28
N GLY A 270 4.91 -0.57 -28.66
CA GLY A 270 4.17 0.49 -29.36
C GLY A 270 5.03 1.62 -29.94
N GLN A 271 6.32 1.66 -29.60
CA GLN A 271 7.28 2.63 -30.15
C GLN A 271 7.96 2.17 -31.44
N ARG A 272 7.78 0.91 -31.86
CA ARG A 272 8.43 0.32 -33.06
C ARG A 272 7.58 0.38 -34.34
N GLU A 273 6.41 1.01 -34.30
CA GLU A 273 5.55 1.23 -35.48
C GLU A 273 5.65 2.68 -35.98
N TRP A 274 6.86 3.18 -36.27
CA TRP A 274 7.09 4.37 -37.11
C TRP A 274 8.41 4.27 -37.87
#